data_AF-A0A2D7RY74-F1
#
_entry.id   AF-A0A2D7RY74-F1
#
_cell.length_a   1.000
_cell.length_b   1.000
_cell.length_c   1.000
_cell.angle_alpha   90.00
_cell.angle_beta   90.00
_cell.angle_gamma   90.00
#
_symmetry.space_group_name_H-M   'P 1'
#
loop_
_entity.id
_entity.type
_entity.pdbx_description
1 polymer ?
#
loop_
_entity_poly.entity_id
_entity_poly.type
_entity_poly.pdbx_seq_one_letter_code
_entity_poly.pdbx_strand_id
1 'polypeptide(L)'
;MRQRQPPDGERRSTLHLCYDTSSVVVMAQIRPQRGRVTFAAIALLAVVLTVFVLASPAGSQSGIRLGVDVASFSQRATAWSSANVVHRSAAVERAEALGKQAAEAEAEAQRQAALAAARTTTTSSPPTTTTSSPTTTVTPVPTGGPTAEQWAALRNCESSGRYDAVSPSGRYRGAYQFSQATWDWVASFSNPALVGVDPAVASVADQDDQAFELYDRNGAGPWPHCGAYLS
;
A
#
# COMPACT_ATOMS: atom_id res chain seq x y z
N MET A 1 26.80 43.81 -36.70
CA MET A 1 25.51 43.12 -36.41
C MET A 1 25.84 41.77 -35.78
N ARG A 2 25.61 41.62 -34.47
CA ARG A 2 25.88 40.38 -33.72
C ARG A 2 24.76 39.37 -33.98
N GLN A 3 25.09 38.18 -34.46
CA GLN A 3 24.14 37.07 -34.55
C GLN A 3 23.84 36.54 -33.14
N ARG A 4 22.55 36.33 -32.86
CA ARG A 4 22.05 35.78 -31.60
C ARG A 4 22.18 34.26 -31.60
N GLN A 5 22.71 33.72 -30.50
CA GLN A 5 22.71 32.30 -30.17
C GLN A 5 21.28 31.88 -29.73
N PRO A 6 20.76 30.70 -30.13
CA PRO A 6 19.54 30.15 -29.56
C PRO A 6 19.78 29.55 -28.15
N PRO A 7 18.76 29.51 -27.28
CA PRO A 7 18.89 29.11 -25.87
C PRO A 7 19.11 27.61 -25.69
N ASP A 8 19.88 27.28 -24.65
CA ASP A 8 20.30 25.94 -24.24
C ASP A 8 19.13 24.95 -24.18
N GLY A 9 19.17 23.97 -25.09
CA GLY A 9 18.37 22.77 -25.00
C GLY A 9 18.80 21.97 -23.78
N GLU A 10 17.86 21.85 -22.84
CA GLU A 10 17.75 20.87 -21.77
C GLU A 10 18.66 19.65 -21.98
N ARG A 11 19.77 19.60 -21.21
CA ARG A 11 20.68 18.46 -21.18
C ARG A 11 19.95 17.25 -20.61
N ARG A 12 19.27 16.48 -21.47
CA ARG A 12 18.97 15.08 -21.19
C ARG A 12 20.29 14.38 -20.92
N SER A 13 20.50 13.99 -19.67
CA SER A 13 21.63 13.16 -19.28
C SER A 13 21.40 11.75 -19.82
N THR A 14 21.73 11.55 -21.09
CA THR A 14 21.71 10.24 -21.73
C THR A 14 23.00 9.53 -21.33
N LEU A 15 22.92 8.52 -20.47
CA LEU A 15 24.07 7.67 -20.15
C LEU A 15 24.34 6.75 -21.35
N HIS A 16 25.31 7.12 -22.18
CA HIS A 16 25.80 6.27 -23.27
C HIS A 16 26.86 5.31 -22.71
N LEU A 17 26.51 4.04 -22.50
CA LEU A 17 27.52 2.98 -22.46
C LEU A 17 27.96 2.70 -23.89
N CYS A 18 29.10 3.26 -24.28
CA CYS A 18 29.86 2.78 -25.42
C CYS A 18 30.60 1.51 -24.98
N TYR A 19 30.19 0.34 -25.45
CA TYR A 19 31.06 -0.84 -25.38
C TYR A 19 31.94 -0.84 -26.63
N ASP A 20 33.22 -0.56 -26.45
CA ASP A 20 34.24 -0.73 -27.47
C ASP A 20 34.47 -2.23 -27.69
N THR A 21 34.12 -2.74 -28.87
CA THR A 21 34.47 -4.11 -29.28
C THR A 21 35.93 -4.22 -29.74
N SER A 22 36.74 -3.16 -29.59
CA SER A 22 38.16 -3.16 -29.94
C SER A 22 39.05 -3.51 -28.75
N SER A 23 38.72 -4.55 -27.99
CA SER A 23 39.68 -5.19 -27.07
C SER A 23 39.24 -6.61 -26.73
N VAL A 24 39.21 -7.48 -27.74
CA VAL A 24 39.58 -8.87 -27.52
C VAL A 24 40.85 -9.12 -28.31
N VAL A 25 41.97 -8.61 -27.79
CA VAL A 25 43.24 -9.27 -28.01
C VAL A 25 43.12 -10.63 -27.33
N VAL A 26 42.63 -11.63 -28.07
CA VAL A 26 42.90 -13.03 -27.75
C VAL A 26 44.40 -13.19 -27.92
N MET A 27 45.16 -12.94 -26.85
CA MET A 27 46.53 -13.44 -26.72
C MET A 27 46.44 -14.96 -26.58
N ALA A 28 46.17 -15.63 -27.70
CA ALA A 28 46.52 -17.02 -27.88
C ALA A 28 48.06 -17.07 -27.88
N GLN A 29 48.63 -17.42 -26.73
CA GLN A 29 50.04 -17.82 -26.61
C GLN A 29 50.23 -19.11 -27.41
N ILE A 30 50.36 -18.98 -28.73
CA ILE A 30 50.73 -20.07 -29.64
C ILE A 30 52.22 -20.33 -29.39
N ARG A 31 52.52 -21.36 -28.60
CA ARG A 31 53.85 -21.99 -28.62
C ARG A 31 54.12 -22.47 -30.06
N PRO A 32 55.23 -22.07 -30.71
CA PRO A 32 55.56 -22.59 -32.02
C PRO A 32 56.06 -24.04 -31.87
N GLN A 33 55.21 -25.01 -32.21
CA GLN A 33 55.68 -26.35 -32.59
C GLN A 33 56.23 -26.26 -34.00
N ARG A 34 57.55 -26.41 -34.12
CA ARG A 34 58.27 -26.56 -35.39
C ARG A 34 57.70 -27.78 -36.13
N GLY A 35 57.19 -27.57 -37.34
CA GLY A 35 57.11 -28.67 -38.30
C GLY A 35 55.97 -28.58 -39.31
N ARG A 36 56.36 -28.26 -40.54
CA ARG A 36 55.83 -28.76 -41.82
C ARG A 36 54.54 -28.13 -42.37
N VAL A 37 54.66 -27.28 -43.40
CA VAL A 37 54.36 -27.53 -44.86
C VAL A 37 52.85 -27.86 -45.02
N THR A 38 51.95 -27.19 -45.75
CA THR A 38 51.95 -26.17 -46.82
C THR A 38 50.48 -25.95 -47.26
N PHE A 39 50.20 -24.85 -47.99
CA PHE A 39 49.13 -24.76 -49.01
C PHE A 39 47.69 -25.15 -48.59
N ALA A 40 47.04 -24.39 -47.70
CA ALA A 40 45.57 -24.41 -47.60
C ALA A 40 44.96 -23.05 -47.23
N ALA A 41 45.71 -21.95 -47.31
CA ALA A 41 45.26 -20.63 -46.85
C ALA A 41 44.68 -19.72 -47.97
N ILE A 42 44.68 -20.15 -49.23
CA ILE A 42 44.26 -19.27 -50.36
C ILE A 42 42.90 -19.67 -50.97
N ALA A 43 42.36 -20.87 -50.68
CA ALA A 43 41.11 -21.33 -51.28
C ALA A 43 39.83 -20.98 -50.48
N LEU A 44 39.92 -20.64 -49.19
CA LEU A 44 38.74 -20.34 -48.36
C LEU A 44 38.33 -18.85 -48.35
N LEU A 45 39.20 -17.95 -48.81
CA LEU A 45 38.90 -16.51 -48.86
C LEU A 45 38.11 -16.09 -50.11
N ALA A 46 38.09 -16.92 -51.17
CA ALA A 46 37.39 -16.60 -52.42
C ALA A 46 35.90 -17.00 -52.44
N VAL A 47 35.49 -17.98 -51.64
CA VAL A 47 34.09 -18.46 -51.59
C VAL A 47 33.22 -17.63 -50.64
N VAL A 48 33.78 -17.06 -49.58
CA VAL A 48 33.03 -16.23 -48.62
C VAL A 48 32.73 -14.83 -49.18
N LEU A 49 33.58 -14.31 -50.08
CA LEU A 49 33.38 -12.96 -50.64
C LEU A 49 32.36 -12.89 -51.79
N THR A 50 32.00 -14.02 -52.42
CA THR A 50 31.08 -14.03 -53.58
C THR A 50 29.61 -14.29 -53.24
N VAL A 51 29.28 -14.71 -52.01
CA VAL A 51 27.87 -14.89 -51.59
C VAL A 51 27.29 -13.63 -50.92
N PHE A 52 28.11 -12.65 -50.51
CA PHE A 52 27.65 -11.51 -49.70
C PHE A 52 27.42 -10.19 -50.49
N VAL A 53 27.16 -10.24 -51.80
CA VAL A 53 26.88 -9.03 -52.62
C VAL A 53 25.48 -9.02 -53.26
N LEU A 54 24.66 -10.07 -53.12
CA LEU A 54 23.30 -10.09 -53.70
C LEU A 54 22.26 -10.69 -52.75
N ALA A 55 22.06 -10.09 -51.58
CA ALA A 55 20.79 -10.16 -50.85
C ALA A 55 20.80 -9.17 -49.69
N SER A 56 20.12 -8.04 -49.86
CA SER A 56 19.48 -7.42 -48.70
C SER A 56 18.43 -8.39 -48.17
N PRO A 57 18.42 -8.68 -46.88
CA PRO A 57 17.18 -8.54 -46.16
C PRO A 57 17.35 -7.44 -45.12
N ALA A 58 16.34 -6.58 -45.06
CA ALA A 58 16.10 -5.72 -43.92
C ALA A 58 16.09 -6.58 -42.65
N GLY A 59 17.21 -6.59 -41.93
CA GLY A 59 17.28 -7.09 -40.56
C GLY A 59 16.92 -5.95 -39.64
N SER A 60 15.62 -5.75 -39.37
CA SER A 60 15.16 -4.96 -38.23
C SER A 60 15.75 -5.58 -36.97
N GLN A 61 16.81 -4.98 -36.43
CA GLN A 61 17.28 -5.30 -35.09
C GLN A 61 16.28 -4.70 -34.09
N SER A 62 15.26 -5.48 -33.73
CA SER A 62 14.39 -5.17 -32.60
C SER A 62 15.17 -5.41 -31.30
N GLY A 63 16.03 -4.47 -30.93
CA GLY A 63 16.55 -4.37 -29.58
C GLY A 63 15.44 -3.88 -28.66
N ILE A 64 14.96 -4.71 -27.72
CA ILE A 64 14.06 -4.24 -26.67
C ILE A 64 14.86 -3.30 -25.77
N ARG A 65 14.63 -1.99 -25.92
CA ARG A 65 15.13 -1.00 -24.96
C ARG A 65 14.15 -0.89 -23.80
N LEU A 66 14.47 -1.54 -22.68
CA LEU A 66 13.84 -1.25 -21.40
C LEU A 66 14.44 0.04 -20.85
N GLY A 67 13.91 1.19 -21.30
CA GLY A 67 14.21 2.48 -20.70
C GLY A 67 13.36 2.64 -19.44
N VAL A 68 13.96 2.55 -18.26
CA VAL A 68 13.31 2.98 -17.03
C VAL A 68 13.45 4.49 -16.97
N ASP A 69 12.37 5.22 -17.27
CA ASP A 69 12.36 6.67 -17.24
C ASP A 69 12.30 7.18 -15.80
N VAL A 70 13.43 7.67 -15.28
CA VAL A 70 13.55 8.16 -13.89
C VAL A 70 12.67 9.39 -13.64
N ALA A 71 12.43 10.23 -14.66
CA ALA A 71 11.55 11.38 -14.55
C ALA A 71 10.09 10.94 -14.32
N SER A 72 9.66 9.87 -14.98
CA SER A 72 8.34 9.26 -14.80
C SER A 72 8.16 8.71 -13.38
N PHE A 73 9.23 8.19 -12.76
CA PHE A 73 9.19 7.74 -11.37
C PHE A 73 9.03 8.92 -10.40
N SER A 74 9.80 9.98 -10.58
CA SER A 74 9.70 11.19 -9.75
C SER A 74 8.32 11.87 -9.88
N GLN A 75 7.77 11.90 -11.08
CA GLN A 75 6.45 12.48 -11.34
C GLN A 75 5.33 11.64 -10.71
N ARG A 76 5.43 10.30 -10.78
CA ARG A 76 4.52 9.39 -10.06
C ARG A 76 4.65 9.51 -8.55
N ALA A 77 5.88 9.66 -8.03
CA ALA A 77 6.12 9.84 -6.60
C ALA A 77 5.51 11.15 -6.08
N THR A 78 5.63 12.25 -6.85
CA THR A 78 5.02 13.54 -6.52
C THR A 78 3.49 13.49 -6.62
N ALA A 79 2.95 12.80 -7.61
CA ALA A 79 1.50 12.62 -7.74
C ALA A 79 0.92 11.76 -6.60
N TRP A 80 1.67 10.74 -6.15
CA TRP A 80 1.29 9.93 -5.00
C TRP A 80 1.37 10.71 -3.69
N SER A 81 2.43 11.51 -3.49
CA SER A 81 2.58 12.30 -2.26
C SER A 81 1.51 13.39 -2.16
N SER A 82 1.16 14.06 -3.26
CA SER A 82 0.08 15.05 -3.26
C SER A 82 -1.29 14.41 -3.01
N ALA A 83 -1.56 13.24 -3.57
CA ALA A 83 -2.79 12.50 -3.30
C ALA A 83 -2.89 12.07 -1.82
N ASN A 84 -1.81 11.54 -1.24
CA ASN A 84 -1.79 11.14 0.17
C ASN A 84 -2.02 12.32 1.13
N VAL A 85 -1.46 13.50 0.83
CA VAL A 85 -1.68 14.70 1.64
C VAL A 85 -3.16 15.10 1.64
N VAL A 86 -3.83 15.05 0.48
CA VAL A 86 -5.25 15.39 0.36
C VAL A 86 -6.14 14.37 1.07
N HIS A 87 -5.85 13.08 0.95
CA HIS A 87 -6.59 12.05 1.69
C HIS A 87 -6.43 12.21 3.21
N ARG A 88 -5.22 12.50 3.69
CA ARG A 88 -4.96 12.72 5.11
C ARG A 88 -5.66 13.98 5.63
N SER A 89 -5.64 15.09 4.88
CA SER A 89 -6.33 16.31 5.32
C SER A 89 -7.83 16.09 5.42
N ALA A 90 -8.44 15.39 4.46
CA ALA A 90 -9.86 15.05 4.51
C ALA A 90 -10.21 14.09 5.67
N ALA A 91 -9.31 13.18 6.04
CA ALA A 91 -9.50 12.31 7.21
C ALA A 91 -9.42 13.09 8.53
N VAL A 92 -8.45 14.00 8.66
CA VAL A 92 -8.33 14.89 9.84
C VAL A 92 -9.55 15.80 9.97
N GLU A 93 -10.02 16.41 8.89
CA GLU A 93 -11.24 17.24 8.91
C GLU A 93 -12.48 16.43 9.32
N ARG A 94 -12.63 15.20 8.82
CA ARG A 94 -13.70 14.29 9.24
C ARG A 94 -13.59 13.91 10.72
N ALA A 95 -12.38 13.59 11.20
CA ALA A 95 -12.15 13.27 12.61
C ALA A 95 -12.47 14.45 13.53
N GLU A 96 -12.06 15.67 13.17
CA GLU A 96 -12.41 16.90 13.90
C GLU A 96 -13.92 17.15 13.89
N ALA A 97 -14.59 16.93 12.75
CA ALA A 97 -16.04 17.09 12.64
C ALA A 97 -16.78 16.07 13.52
N LEU A 98 -16.36 14.80 13.51
CA LEU A 98 -16.91 13.76 14.37
C LEU A 98 -16.67 14.06 15.86
N GLY A 99 -15.49 14.57 16.22
CA GLY A 99 -15.18 15.00 17.59
C GLY A 99 -16.09 16.13 18.07
N LYS A 100 -16.38 17.12 17.20
CA LYS A 100 -17.35 18.20 17.50
C LYS A 100 -18.77 17.65 17.67
N GLN A 101 -19.20 16.77 16.78
CA GLN A 101 -20.52 16.14 16.87
C GLN A 101 -20.68 15.28 18.13
N ALA A 102 -19.65 14.54 18.51
CA ALA A 102 -19.65 13.75 19.75
C ALA A 102 -19.77 14.65 20.98
N ALA A 103 -19.01 15.74 21.05
CA ALA A 103 -19.09 16.69 22.15
C ALA A 103 -20.47 17.37 22.25
N GLU A 104 -21.08 17.72 21.11
CA GLU A 104 -22.45 18.25 21.07
C GLU A 104 -23.48 17.22 21.52
N ALA A 105 -23.34 15.96 21.09
CA ALA A 105 -24.22 14.86 21.49
C ALA A 105 -24.12 14.58 23.00
N GLU A 106 -22.91 14.60 23.56
CA GLU A 106 -22.67 14.47 25.00
C GLU A 106 -23.30 15.64 25.78
N ALA A 107 -23.16 16.87 25.30
CA ALA A 107 -23.75 18.05 25.93
C ALA A 107 -25.29 17.98 25.93
N GLU A 108 -25.90 17.54 24.83
CA GLU A 108 -27.35 17.35 24.76
C GLU A 108 -27.82 16.20 25.67
N ALA A 109 -27.07 15.09 25.73
CA ALA A 109 -27.37 13.99 26.64
C ALA A 109 -27.33 14.44 28.12
N GLN A 110 -26.33 15.25 28.50
CA GLN A 110 -26.25 15.85 29.83
C GLN A 110 -27.43 16.79 30.12
N ARG A 111 -27.84 17.61 29.13
CA ARG A 111 -29.00 18.50 29.26
C ARG A 111 -30.30 17.70 29.47
N GLN A 112 -30.51 16.65 28.68
CA GLN A 112 -31.68 15.77 28.83
C GLN A 112 -31.67 15.07 30.20
N ALA A 113 -30.52 14.58 30.66
CA ALA A 113 -30.37 13.99 31.98
C ALA A 113 -30.71 15.00 33.11
N ALA A 114 -30.26 16.25 32.99
CA ALA A 114 -30.58 17.31 33.95
C ALA A 114 -32.09 17.63 33.97
N LEU A 115 -32.76 17.67 32.82
CA LEU A 115 -34.22 17.85 32.73
C LEU A 115 -34.98 16.65 33.33
N ALA A 116 -34.52 15.43 33.09
CA ALA A 116 -35.10 14.22 33.66
C ALA A 116 -34.95 14.18 35.19
N ALA A 117 -33.78 14.57 35.71
CA ALA A 117 -33.52 14.71 37.14
C ALA A 117 -34.43 15.78 37.78
N ALA A 118 -34.58 16.94 37.13
CA ALA A 118 -35.49 17.99 37.60
C ALA A 118 -36.97 17.55 37.61
N ARG A 119 -37.38 16.67 36.68
CA ARG A 119 -38.74 16.11 36.63
C ARG A 119 -38.98 15.05 37.71
N THR A 120 -37.94 14.36 38.18
CA THR A 120 -38.05 13.33 39.24
C THR A 120 -38.05 13.92 40.65
N THR A 121 -37.51 15.12 40.86
CA THR A 121 -37.50 15.79 42.18
C THR A 121 -38.86 16.33 42.65
N THR A 122 -39.90 16.32 41.81
CA THR A 122 -41.22 16.92 42.15
C THR A 122 -42.23 15.91 42.72
N THR A 123 -41.95 14.61 42.73
CA THR A 123 -42.88 13.60 43.25
C THR A 123 -42.14 12.60 44.13
N SER A 124 -42.00 12.93 45.42
CA SER A 124 -41.56 11.99 46.46
C SER A 124 -42.74 11.63 47.36
N SER A 125 -43.23 10.41 47.21
CA SER A 125 -43.87 9.60 48.27
C SER A 125 -43.23 8.21 48.21
N PRO A 126 -42.99 7.52 49.34
CA PRO A 126 -42.13 6.35 49.39
C PRO A 126 -42.96 5.03 49.36
N PRO A 127 -42.37 3.83 49.54
CA PRO A 127 -41.83 3.00 48.46
C PRO A 127 -42.44 1.57 48.44
N THR A 128 -42.27 0.81 47.36
CA THR A 128 -42.23 -0.66 47.44
C THR A 128 -41.46 -1.29 46.28
N THR A 129 -40.37 -1.97 46.64
CA THR A 129 -39.90 -3.29 46.15
C THR A 129 -40.12 -3.67 44.68
N THR A 130 -39.02 -3.90 43.95
CA THR A 130 -38.69 -5.17 43.21
C THR A 130 -37.42 -4.93 42.39
N THR A 131 -36.34 -5.63 42.74
CA THR A 131 -35.07 -5.61 42.00
C THR A 131 -35.14 -6.65 40.88
N SER A 132 -35.31 -6.18 39.65
CA SER A 132 -35.02 -6.91 38.41
C SER A 132 -33.90 -6.19 37.66
N SER A 133 -33.01 -6.99 37.07
CA SER A 133 -31.86 -6.73 36.18
C SER A 133 -31.63 -5.32 35.60
N PRO A 134 -30.36 -4.86 35.48
CA PRO A 134 -30.06 -3.68 34.68
C PRO A 134 -30.13 -4.01 33.18
N THR A 135 -31.20 -3.58 32.54
CA THR A 135 -31.20 -3.33 31.09
C THR A 135 -30.53 -1.98 30.87
N THR A 136 -29.28 -1.99 30.38
CA THR A 136 -28.65 -0.77 29.87
C THR A 136 -29.32 -0.42 28.54
N THR A 137 -30.11 0.64 28.56
CA THR A 137 -30.65 1.31 27.38
C THR A 137 -29.49 1.93 26.60
N VAL A 138 -29.12 1.34 25.47
CA VAL A 138 -28.21 1.93 24.49
C VAL A 138 -29.05 2.75 23.51
N THR A 139 -28.83 4.06 23.52
CA THR A 139 -29.39 4.99 22.54
C THR A 139 -28.70 4.76 21.18
N PRO A 140 -29.45 4.58 20.07
CA PRO A 140 -28.84 4.40 18.76
C PRO A 140 -28.37 5.74 18.20
N VAL A 141 -27.09 5.84 17.84
CA VAL A 141 -26.55 6.87 16.94
C VAL A 141 -26.48 6.28 15.53
N PRO A 142 -27.29 6.71 14.55
CA PRO A 142 -27.00 6.48 13.14
C PRO A 142 -26.30 7.74 12.60
N THR A 143 -25.22 7.66 11.82
CA THR A 143 -25.26 7.13 10.44
C THR A 143 -23.83 7.03 9.88
N GLY A 144 -23.43 5.87 9.34
CA GLY A 144 -22.32 5.76 8.39
C GLY A 144 -21.50 4.47 8.38
N GLY A 145 -21.47 3.70 9.47
CA GLY A 145 -20.65 2.48 9.58
C GLY A 145 -20.92 1.69 10.86
N PRO A 146 -20.20 0.58 11.10
CA PRO A 146 -20.42 -0.29 12.25
C PRO A 146 -20.14 0.42 13.58
N THR A 147 -20.95 0.13 14.61
CA THR A 147 -20.78 0.68 15.96
C THR A 147 -19.55 0.11 16.67
N ALA A 148 -19.14 0.74 17.77
CA ALA A 148 -18.04 0.23 18.61
C ALA A 148 -18.32 -1.19 19.13
N GLU A 149 -19.57 -1.51 19.46
CA GLU A 149 -20.00 -2.84 19.91
C GLU A 149 -19.89 -3.87 18.78
N GLN A 150 -20.22 -3.49 17.54
CA GLN A 150 -20.06 -4.35 16.36
C GLN A 150 -18.59 -4.67 16.11
N TRP A 151 -17.71 -3.66 16.21
CA TRP A 151 -16.25 -3.84 16.13
C TRP A 151 -15.70 -4.72 17.26
N ALA A 152 -16.20 -4.54 18.48
CA ALA A 152 -15.83 -5.40 19.60
C ALA A 152 -16.28 -6.86 19.38
N ALA A 153 -17.49 -7.07 18.86
CA ALA A 153 -18.01 -8.40 18.53
C ALA A 153 -17.18 -9.09 17.44
N LEU A 154 -16.78 -8.36 16.39
CA LEU A 154 -15.85 -8.84 15.37
C LEU A 154 -14.53 -9.31 15.99
N ARG A 155 -13.85 -8.45 16.77
CA ARG A 155 -12.57 -8.81 17.44
C ARG A 155 -12.73 -10.03 18.36
N ASN A 156 -13.84 -10.11 19.08
CA ASN A 156 -14.10 -11.25 19.94
C ASN A 156 -14.29 -12.56 19.15
N CYS A 157 -14.97 -12.49 18.00
CA CYS A 157 -15.13 -13.63 17.12
C CYS A 157 -13.78 -14.07 16.49
N GLU A 158 -12.97 -13.12 16.04
CA GLU A 158 -11.69 -13.39 15.36
C GLU A 158 -10.59 -13.89 16.29
N SER A 159 -10.46 -13.31 17.48
CA SER A 159 -9.30 -13.52 18.36
C SER A 159 -9.65 -13.60 19.85
N SER A 160 -10.94 -13.62 20.21
CA SER A 160 -11.39 -13.41 21.59
C SER A 160 -10.93 -12.07 22.17
N GLY A 161 -10.78 -11.05 21.32
CA GLY A 161 -10.37 -9.69 21.70
C GLY A 161 -8.87 -9.52 21.94
N ARG A 162 -8.04 -10.47 21.51
CA ARG A 162 -6.60 -10.47 21.75
C ARG A 162 -5.81 -9.82 20.62
N TYR A 163 -5.17 -8.69 20.93
CA TYR A 163 -4.32 -7.95 19.99
C TYR A 163 -2.96 -8.60 19.70
N ASP A 164 -2.55 -9.55 20.54
CA ASP A 164 -1.33 -10.34 20.39
C ASP A 164 -1.60 -11.72 19.75
N ALA A 165 -2.83 -11.95 19.28
CA ALA A 165 -3.23 -13.26 18.77
C ALA A 165 -2.43 -13.65 17.53
N VAL A 166 -2.07 -14.93 17.48
CA VAL A 166 -1.48 -15.57 16.31
C VAL A 166 -2.24 -16.86 16.07
N SER A 167 -2.75 -17.05 14.85
CA SER A 167 -3.48 -18.26 14.48
C SER A 167 -2.58 -19.50 14.65
N PRO A 168 -3.16 -20.72 14.81
CA PRO A 168 -2.36 -21.94 14.87
C PRO A 168 -1.44 -22.16 13.66
N SER A 169 -1.84 -21.65 12.49
CA SER A 169 -1.05 -21.66 11.26
C SER A 169 0.01 -20.55 11.18
N GLY A 170 0.00 -19.58 12.09
CA GLY A 170 0.84 -18.39 12.06
C GLY A 170 0.56 -17.40 10.92
N ARG A 171 -0.48 -17.66 10.10
CA ARG A 171 -0.80 -16.86 8.91
C ARG A 171 -1.63 -15.63 9.22
N TYR A 172 -2.47 -15.70 10.26
CA TYR A 172 -3.37 -14.64 10.66
C TYR A 172 -3.00 -14.15 12.05
N ARG A 173 -2.97 -12.83 12.24
CA ARG A 173 -2.34 -12.18 13.38
C ARG A 173 -3.11 -10.95 13.85
N GLY A 174 -2.97 -10.62 15.12
CA GLY A 174 -3.63 -9.47 15.75
C GLY A 174 -5.12 -9.70 16.00
N ALA A 175 -5.76 -8.68 16.58
CA ALA A 175 -7.15 -8.77 17.03
C ALA A 175 -8.15 -9.08 15.90
N TYR A 176 -7.79 -8.68 14.68
CA TYR A 176 -8.59 -8.78 13.46
C TYR A 176 -8.11 -9.89 12.52
N GLN A 177 -7.14 -10.70 12.96
CA GLN A 177 -6.65 -11.85 12.21
C GLN A 177 -6.18 -11.47 10.80
N PHE A 178 -5.39 -10.41 10.68
CA PHE A 178 -4.80 -9.97 9.42
C PHE A 178 -3.78 -10.98 8.90
N SER A 179 -3.76 -11.18 7.59
CA SER A 179 -2.56 -11.71 6.93
C SER A 179 -1.53 -10.59 6.74
N GLN A 180 -0.23 -10.91 6.73
CA GLN A 180 0.80 -9.90 6.49
C GLN A 180 0.60 -9.16 5.17
N ALA A 181 0.23 -9.87 4.10
CA ALA A 181 0.00 -9.28 2.79
C ALA A 181 -1.17 -8.28 2.80
N THR A 182 -2.26 -8.62 3.50
CA THR A 182 -3.40 -7.70 3.66
C THR A 182 -3.00 -6.49 4.49
N TRP A 183 -2.29 -6.69 5.61
CA TRP A 183 -1.80 -5.63 6.46
C TRP A 183 -0.93 -4.64 5.68
N ASP A 184 0.09 -5.13 4.97
CA ASP A 184 1.00 -4.31 4.18
C ASP A 184 0.26 -3.57 3.07
N TRP A 185 -0.74 -4.22 2.45
CA TRP A 185 -1.57 -3.59 1.45
C TRP A 185 -2.40 -2.44 2.03
N VAL A 186 -3.04 -2.62 3.19
CA VAL A 186 -3.75 -1.53 3.87
C VAL A 186 -2.79 -0.41 4.25
N ALA A 187 -1.69 -0.76 4.92
CA ALA A 187 -0.67 0.18 5.37
C ALA A 187 -0.09 1.00 4.21
N SER A 188 0.05 0.41 3.02
CA SER A 188 0.59 1.11 1.85
C SER A 188 -0.21 2.35 1.43
N PHE A 189 -1.51 2.40 1.75
CA PHE A 189 -2.37 3.54 1.44
C PHE A 189 -2.87 4.31 2.67
N SER A 190 -2.99 3.69 3.84
CA SER A 190 -3.43 4.36 5.08
C SER A 190 -2.26 4.98 5.85
N ASN A 191 -1.22 4.19 6.13
CA ASN A 191 -0.06 4.57 6.92
C ASN A 191 1.19 3.77 6.50
N PRO A 192 2.01 4.33 5.57
CA PRO A 192 3.18 3.63 5.04
C PRO A 192 4.24 3.23 6.08
N ALA A 193 4.23 3.85 7.27
CA ALA A 193 5.13 3.46 8.36
C ALA A 193 4.80 2.09 8.97
N LEU A 194 3.58 1.56 8.74
CA LEU A 194 3.14 0.25 9.21
C LEU A 194 3.46 -0.88 8.21
N VAL A 195 3.96 -0.57 7.01
CA VAL A 195 4.34 -1.59 6.03
C VAL A 195 5.49 -2.44 6.58
N GLY A 196 5.30 -3.76 6.61
CA GLY A 196 6.26 -4.73 7.15
C GLY A 196 6.19 -4.89 8.68
N VAL A 197 5.31 -4.17 9.37
CA VAL A 197 5.05 -4.40 10.80
C VAL A 197 4.17 -5.65 10.96
N ASP A 198 4.51 -6.54 11.90
CA ASP A 198 3.66 -7.70 12.21
C ASP A 198 2.37 -7.20 12.90
N PRO A 199 1.16 -7.56 12.40
CA PRO A 199 -0.09 -7.15 13.03
C PRO A 199 -0.19 -7.48 14.52
N ALA A 200 0.39 -8.59 14.99
CA ALA A 200 0.34 -8.99 16.40
C ALA A 200 1.29 -8.20 17.32
N VAL A 201 2.22 -7.40 16.75
CA VAL A 201 3.11 -6.51 17.52
C VAL A 201 2.79 -5.03 17.32
N ALA A 202 1.94 -4.71 16.34
CA ALA A 202 1.44 -3.36 16.12
C ALA A 202 0.63 -2.87 17.34
N SER A 203 0.61 -1.55 17.54
CA SER A 203 -0.16 -0.97 18.64
C SER A 203 -1.66 -1.26 18.47
N VAL A 204 -2.40 -1.24 19.59
CA VAL A 204 -3.86 -1.43 19.59
C VAL A 204 -4.55 -0.47 18.62
N ALA A 205 -4.15 0.81 18.64
CA ALA A 205 -4.70 1.83 17.76
C ALA A 205 -4.37 1.55 16.29
N ASP A 206 -3.12 1.16 15.97
CA ASP A 206 -2.74 0.84 14.58
C ASP A 206 -3.53 -0.37 14.04
N GLN A 207 -3.82 -1.36 14.88
CA GLN A 207 -4.64 -2.51 14.48
C GLN A 207 -6.09 -2.11 14.21
N ASP A 208 -6.67 -1.28 15.07
CA ASP A 208 -8.04 -0.78 14.92
C ASP A 208 -8.15 0.10 13.66
N ASP A 209 -7.23 1.05 13.47
CA ASP A 209 -7.19 1.94 12.31
C ASP A 209 -7.02 1.15 11.00
N GLN A 210 -6.15 0.14 10.97
CA GLN A 210 -6.00 -0.74 9.80
C GLN A 210 -7.27 -1.54 9.50
N ALA A 211 -8.01 -1.98 10.53
CA ALA A 211 -9.29 -2.65 10.33
C ALA A 211 -10.36 -1.70 9.81
N PHE A 212 -10.41 -0.46 10.31
CA PHE A 212 -11.33 0.57 9.84
C PHE A 212 -11.05 0.91 8.37
N GLU A 213 -9.79 1.14 7.99
CA GLU A 213 -9.38 1.44 6.63
C GLU A 213 -9.67 0.28 5.65
N LEU A 214 -9.50 -0.96 6.11
CA LEU A 214 -9.88 -2.13 5.33
C LEU A 214 -11.39 -2.19 5.12
N TYR A 215 -12.18 -1.92 6.17
CA TYR A 215 -13.64 -1.95 6.10
C TYR A 215 -14.19 -0.82 5.23
N ASP A 216 -13.70 0.40 5.38
CA ASP A 216 -14.13 1.54 4.55
C ASP A 216 -13.94 1.26 3.06
N ARG A 217 -12.91 0.47 2.72
CA ARG A 217 -12.59 0.12 1.33
C ARG A 217 -13.31 -1.13 0.82
N ASN A 218 -13.46 -2.17 1.64
CA ASN A 218 -13.90 -3.50 1.21
C ASN A 218 -15.18 -3.98 1.89
N GLY A 219 -15.76 -3.18 2.79
CA GLY A 219 -16.82 -3.59 3.70
C GLY A 219 -16.40 -4.75 4.59
N ALA A 220 -17.37 -5.57 5.00
CA ALA A 220 -17.14 -6.72 5.87
C ALA A 220 -16.50 -7.95 5.17
N GLY A 221 -16.36 -7.93 3.84
CA GLY A 221 -15.91 -9.08 3.04
C GLY A 221 -14.57 -9.73 3.44
N PRO A 222 -13.57 -9.00 3.96
CA PRO A 222 -12.32 -9.58 4.47
C PRO A 222 -12.50 -10.52 5.68
N TRP A 223 -13.62 -10.41 6.39
CA TRP A 223 -13.98 -11.26 7.54
C TRP A 223 -15.17 -12.15 7.18
N PRO A 224 -14.98 -13.27 6.47
CA PRO A 224 -16.08 -14.02 5.86
C PRO A 224 -17.07 -14.64 6.86
N HIS A 225 -16.63 -14.90 8.09
CA HIS A 225 -17.48 -15.48 9.15
C HIS A 225 -17.86 -14.43 10.19
N CYS A 226 -16.88 -13.73 10.74
CA CYS A 226 -17.10 -12.75 11.80
C CYS A 226 -17.60 -11.39 11.27
N GLY A 227 -17.48 -11.11 9.97
CA GLY A 227 -17.97 -9.87 9.35
C GLY A 227 -19.49 -9.71 9.44
N ALA A 228 -20.24 -10.76 9.77
CA ALA A 228 -21.67 -10.69 10.07
C ALA A 228 -22.00 -9.76 11.26
N TYR A 229 -21.03 -9.44 12.12
CA TYR A 229 -21.22 -8.44 13.17
C TYR A 229 -21.19 -7.00 12.65
N LEU A 230 -20.67 -6.77 11.44
CA LEU A 230 -20.49 -5.43 10.83
C LEU A 230 -21.60 -5.06 9.83
N SER A 231 -22.60 -5.92 9.63
CA SER A 231 -23.70 -5.75 8.65
C SER A 231 -24.94 -5.08 9.23
#